data_AF-A0A1Q3HDB4-F1
#
_entry.id   AF-A0A1Q3HDB4-F1
#
_cell.length_a   1.000
_cell.length_b   1.000
_cell.length_c   1.000
_cell.angle_alpha   90.00
_cell.angle_beta   90.00
_cell.angle_gamma   90.00
#
_symmetry.space_group_name_H-M   'P 1'
#
loop_
_entity.id
_entity.type
_entity.pdbx_description
1 polymer ?
#
loop_
_entity_poly.entity_id
_entity_poly.type
_entity_poly.pdbx_seq_one_letter_code
_entity_poly.pdbx_strand_id
1 'polypeptide(L)'
;MLFDTQTLTRIVERSFELSMSGALPAETRAQYLAHGKRLRELLMQLLGARFDANSAEFKQATDSMHNTNHALAEAADELNKVTQAVARLTELAGYLDKALGVAKRVVS
;
A
#
# COMPACT_ATOMS: atom_id res chain seq x y z
N MET A 1 0.20 24.72 11.12
CA MET A 1 1.12 24.13 12.10
C MET A 1 0.92 22.63 12.08
N LEU A 2 1.92 21.85 11.65
CA LEU A 2 1.93 20.40 11.83
C LEU A 2 2.53 20.13 13.21
N PHE A 3 1.74 19.65 14.17
CA PHE A 3 2.30 19.15 15.43
C PHE A 3 2.69 17.69 15.23
N ASP A 4 3.98 17.39 15.36
CA ASP A 4 4.45 16.00 15.41
C ASP A 4 4.13 15.36 16.77
N THR A 5 4.09 14.03 16.80
CA THR A 5 3.78 13.26 18.01
C THR A 5 4.74 13.60 19.15
N GLN A 6 6.00 13.95 18.82
CA GLN A 6 7.03 14.29 19.79
C GLN A 6 6.71 15.62 20.50
N THR A 7 6.26 16.63 19.76
CA THR A 7 5.86 17.93 20.30
C THR A 7 4.63 17.80 21.20
N LEU A 8 3.64 17.01 20.79
CA LEU A 8 2.44 16.76 21.61
C LEU A 8 2.79 16.00 22.90
N THR A 9 3.71 15.03 22.83
CA THR A 9 4.19 14.29 24.01
C THR A 9 4.89 15.23 25.00
N ARG A 10 5.77 16.11 24.52
CA ARG A 10 6.45 17.10 25.37
C ARG A 10 5.48 18.05 26.08
N ILE A 11 4.38 18.44 25.44
CA ILE A 11 3.35 19.31 26.05
C ILE A 11 2.61 18.58 27.17
N VAL A 12 2.31 17.29 26.97
CA VAL A 12 1.71 16.42 27.99
C VAL A 12 2.66 16.27 29.18
N GLU A 13 3.93 15.95 28.92
CA GLU A 13 4.98 15.80 29.95
C GLU A 13 5.14 17.09 30.76
N ARG A 14 5.24 18.23 30.08
CA ARG A 14 5.34 19.55 30.74
C ARG A 14 4.13 19.88 31.61
N SER A 15 2.93 19.43 31.22
CA SER A 15 1.72 19.59 32.05
C SER A 15 1.83 18.79 33.34
N PHE A 16 2.38 17.57 33.28
CA PHE A 16 2.64 16.78 34.48
C PHE A 16 3.76 17.36 35.34
N GLU A 17 4.85 17.85 34.75
CA GLU A 17 5.93 18.53 35.47
C GLU A 17 5.42 19.76 36.24
N LEU A 18 4.60 20.60 35.60
CA LEU A 18 4.00 21.77 36.25
C LEU A 18 3.01 21.36 37.35
N SER A 19 2.27 20.26 37.18
CA SER A 19 1.38 19.75 38.23
C SER A 19 2.12 19.28 39.49
N MET A 20 3.40 18.90 39.36
CA MET A 20 4.23 18.44 40.48
C MET A 20 5.13 19.55 41.04
N SER A 21 5.19 20.72 40.39
CA SER A 21 6.06 21.83 40.79
C SER A 21 5.63 22.45 42.11
N GLY A 22 6.52 22.48 43.11
CA GLY A 22 6.27 23.18 44.38
C GLY A 22 6.19 24.71 44.24
N ALA A 23 6.57 25.27 43.10
CA ALA A 23 6.55 26.71 42.84
C ALA A 23 5.16 27.25 42.45
N LEU A 24 4.18 26.36 42.21
CA LEU A 24 2.84 26.74 41.78
C LEU A 24 1.79 26.53 42.89
N PRO A 25 0.73 27.36 42.93
CA PRO A 25 -0.40 27.16 43.84
C PRO A 25 -1.06 25.79 43.65
N ALA A 26 -1.60 25.22 44.73
CA ALA A 26 -2.21 23.88 44.72
C ALA A 26 -3.35 23.74 43.69
N GLU A 27 -4.15 24.78 43.51
CA GLU A 27 -5.24 24.81 42.53
C GLU A 27 -4.71 24.79 41.09
N THR A 28 -3.69 25.59 40.79
CA THR A 28 -3.02 25.61 39.48
C THR A 28 -2.38 24.26 39.15
N ARG A 29 -1.79 23.59 40.16
CA ARG A 29 -1.25 22.24 40.00
C ARG A 29 -2.32 21.19 39.69
N ALA A 30 -3.48 21.28 40.36
CA ALA A 30 -4.61 20.39 40.08
C ALA A 30 -5.16 20.60 38.66
N GLN A 31 -5.20 21.84 38.17
CA GLN A 31 -5.57 22.16 36.79
C GLN A 31 -4.58 21.56 35.79
N TYR A 32 -3.27 21.73 35.99
CA TYR A 32 -2.25 21.12 35.14
C TYR A 32 -2.32 19.59 35.13
N LEU A 33 -2.64 18.96 36.26
CA LEU A 33 -2.86 17.52 36.34
C LEU A 33 -4.08 17.08 35.50
N ALA A 34 -5.19 17.80 35.62
CA ALA A 34 -6.40 17.52 34.84
C ALA A 34 -6.15 17.72 33.32
N HIS A 35 -5.47 18.80 32.95
CA HIS A 35 -5.09 19.06 31.56
C HIS A 35 -4.11 18.02 31.01
N GLY A 36 -3.09 17.63 31.78
CA GLY A 36 -2.15 16.59 31.39
C GLY A 36 -2.83 15.24 31.13
N LYS A 37 -3.76 14.83 31.99
CA LYS A 37 -4.57 13.62 31.79
C LYS A 37 -5.41 13.69 30.51
N ARG A 38 -6.12 14.80 30.31
CA ARG A 38 -6.97 15.01 29.13
C ARG A 38 -6.16 15.04 27.84
N LEU A 39 -5.02 15.74 27.83
CA LEU A 39 -4.13 15.81 26.67
C LEU A 39 -3.52 14.44 26.34
N ARG A 40 -3.16 13.64 27.36
CA ARG A 40 -2.69 12.27 27.17
C ARG A 40 -3.75 11.38 26.53
N GLU A 41 -4.99 11.47 26.99
CA GLU A 41 -6.12 10.71 26.43
C GLU A 41 -6.36 11.06 24.95
N LEU A 42 -6.42 12.35 24.63
CA LEU A 42 -6.58 12.83 23.25
C LEU A 42 -5.40 12.41 22.36
N LEU A 43 -4.17 12.41 22.88
CA LEU A 43 -3.00 11.94 22.15
C LEU A 43 -3.09 10.44 21.85
N MET A 44 -3.52 9.62 22.82
CA MET A 44 -3.73 8.18 22.59
C MET A 44 -4.82 7.92 21.55
N GLN A 45 -5.94 8.65 21.59
CA GLN A 45 -6.99 8.54 20.58
C GLN A 45 -6.50 8.92 19.18
N LEU A 46 -5.74 10.02 19.07
CA LEU A 46 -5.16 10.46 17.81
C LEU A 46 -4.18 9.42 17.23
N LEU A 47 -3.33 8.83 18.07
CA LEU A 47 -2.38 7.81 17.65
C LEU A 47 -3.08 6.52 17.23
N GLY A 48 -4.12 6.10 17.96
CA GLY A 48 -4.96 4.96 17.57
C GLY A 48 -5.61 5.17 16.21
N ALA A 49 -6.29 6.30 16.01
CA ALA A 49 -6.95 6.61 14.74
C ALA A 49 -5.96 6.67 13.56
N ARG A 50 -4.76 7.24 13.75
CA ARG A 50 -3.72 7.26 12.72
C ARG A 50 -3.19 5.87 12.41
N PHE A 51 -3.00 5.02 13.41
CA PHE A 51 -2.56 3.65 13.21
C PHE A 51 -3.61 2.85 12.43
N ASP A 52 -4.88 2.96 12.79
CA ASP A 52 -5.98 2.27 12.11
C ASP A 52 -6.12 2.72 10.65
N ALA A 53 -6.02 4.03 10.39
CA ALA A 53 -6.05 4.57 9.03
C ALA A 53 -4.89 4.05 8.17
N ASN A 54 -3.66 4.11 8.69
CA ASN A 54 -2.48 3.60 7.98
C ASN A 54 -2.56 2.08 7.75
N SER A 55 -3.12 1.34 8.69
CA SER A 55 -3.35 -0.10 8.57
C SER A 55 -4.37 -0.42 7.47
N ALA A 56 -5.45 0.37 7.38
CA ALA A 56 -6.44 0.25 6.31
C ALA A 56 -5.85 0.58 4.93
N GLU A 57 -5.07 1.66 4.83
CA GLU A 57 -4.38 2.04 3.58
C GLU A 57 -3.37 0.97 3.14
N PHE A 58 -2.59 0.42 4.08
CA PHE A 58 -1.64 -0.66 3.79
C PHE A 58 -2.35 -1.93 3.31
N LYS A 59 -3.48 -2.27 3.94
CA LYS A 59 -4.30 -3.41 3.52
C LYS A 59 -4.84 -3.20 2.11
N GLN A 60 -5.40 -2.02 1.82
CA GLN A 60 -5.90 -1.69 0.48
C GLN A 60 -4.79 -1.75 -0.58
N ALA A 61 -3.60 -1.24 -0.27
CA ALA A 61 -2.45 -1.32 -1.17
C ALA A 61 -2.03 -2.77 -1.44
N THR A 62 -2.03 -3.61 -0.40
CA THR A 62 -1.71 -5.04 -0.50
C THR A 62 -2.72 -5.78 -1.38
N ASP A 63 -4.02 -5.54 -1.17
CA ASP A 63 -5.10 -6.14 -1.97
C ASP A 63 -5.01 -5.71 -3.45
N SER A 64 -4.73 -4.42 -3.70
CA SER A 64 -4.53 -3.89 -5.05
C SER A 64 -3.32 -4.52 -5.75
N MET A 65 -2.21 -4.71 -5.03
CA MET A 65 -1.02 -5.36 -5.55
C MET A 65 -1.28 -6.84 -5.87
N HIS A 66 -2.02 -7.55 -5.01
CA HIS A 66 -2.42 -8.94 -5.26
C HIS A 66 -3.26 -9.05 -6.55
N ASN A 67 -4.26 -8.20 -6.70
CA ASN A 67 -5.12 -8.17 -7.90
C ASN A 67 -4.32 -7.86 -9.17
N THR A 68 -3.38 -6.90 -9.09
CA THR A 68 -2.51 -6.54 -10.22
C THR A 68 -1.62 -7.71 -10.64
N ASN A 69 -1.02 -8.41 -9.65
CA ASN A 69 -0.21 -9.59 -9.93
C ASN A 69 -1.03 -10.73 -10.56
N HIS A 70 -2.29 -10.90 -10.13
CA HIS A 70 -3.19 -11.89 -10.73
C HIS A 70 -3.50 -11.55 -12.19
N ALA A 71 -3.90 -10.32 -12.49
CA ALA A 71 -4.17 -9.86 -13.85
C ALA A 71 -2.93 -9.98 -14.75
N LEU A 72 -1.74 -9.70 -14.22
CA LEU A 72 -0.49 -9.87 -14.96
C LEU A 72 -0.21 -11.35 -15.29
N ALA A 73 -0.49 -12.25 -14.36
CA ALA A 73 -0.33 -13.69 -14.58
C ALA A 73 -1.30 -14.21 -15.66
N GLU A 74 -2.56 -13.74 -15.64
CA GLU A 74 -3.54 -14.06 -16.68
C GLU A 74 -3.10 -13.55 -18.05
N ALA A 75 -2.66 -12.29 -18.14
CA ALA A 75 -2.15 -11.71 -19.38
C ALA A 75 -0.92 -12.47 -19.92
N ALA A 76 -0.03 -12.94 -19.04
CA ALA A 76 1.12 -13.76 -19.43
C ALA A 76 0.69 -15.11 -20.02
N ASP A 77 -0.33 -15.75 -19.45
CA ASP A 77 -0.88 -17.00 -19.99
C ASP A 77 -1.55 -16.79 -21.36
N GLU A 78 -2.30 -15.71 -21.53
CA GLU A 78 -2.87 -15.32 -22.82
C GLU A 78 -1.79 -15.08 -23.88
N LEU A 79 -0.73 -14.33 -23.55
CA LEU A 79 0.39 -14.10 -24.46
C LEU A 79 1.09 -15.40 -24.87
N ASN A 80 1.22 -16.35 -23.95
CA ASN A 80 1.78 -17.67 -24.25
C ASN A 80 0.89 -18.43 -25.24
N LYS A 81 -0.44 -18.43 -25.05
CA LYS A 81 -1.39 -19.04 -25.99
C LYS A 81 -1.31 -18.41 -27.38
N VAL A 82 -1.24 -17.08 -27.45
CA VAL A 82 -1.09 -16.36 -28.72
C VAL A 82 0.22 -16.74 -29.42
N THR A 83 1.32 -16.81 -28.67
CA THR A 83 2.63 -17.20 -29.22
C THR A 83 2.60 -18.62 -29.78
N GLN A 84 1.97 -19.56 -29.10
CA GLN A 84 1.79 -20.92 -29.60
C GLN A 84 0.93 -20.97 -30.86
N ALA A 85 -0.15 -20.19 -30.92
CA ALA A 85 -0.99 -20.09 -32.11
C ALA A 85 -0.22 -19.54 -33.31
N VAL A 86 0.58 -18.49 -33.11
CA VAL A 86 1.44 -17.91 -34.15
C VAL A 86 2.45 -18.93 -34.64
N ALA A 87 3.11 -19.68 -33.75
CA ALA A 87 4.07 -20.72 -34.14
C ALA A 87 3.42 -21.78 -35.05
N ARG A 88 2.21 -22.25 -34.71
CA ARG A 88 1.46 -23.21 -35.53
C ARG A 88 1.07 -22.63 -36.90
N LEU A 89 0.71 -21.36 -36.96
CA LEU A 89 0.42 -20.68 -38.24
C LEU A 89 1.67 -20.59 -39.11
N THR A 90 2.84 -20.30 -38.53
CA THR A 90 4.12 -20.28 -39.25
C THR A 90 4.48 -21.66 -39.78
N GLU A 91 4.31 -22.73 -39.00
CA GLU A 91 4.51 -24.10 -39.48
C GLU A 91 3.59 -24.43 -40.65
N LEU A 92 2.30 -24.10 -40.54
CA LEU A 92 1.33 -24.32 -41.61
C LEU A 92 1.70 -23.57 -42.89
N ALA A 93 2.10 -22.30 -42.79
CA ALA A 93 2.58 -21.53 -43.93
C ALA A 93 3.78 -22.21 -44.60
N GLY A 94 4.74 -22.71 -43.82
CA GLY A 94 5.88 -23.47 -44.33
C GLY A 94 5.50 -24.78 -45.05
N TYR A 95 4.46 -25.48 -44.59
CA TYR A 95 3.92 -26.65 -45.30
C TYR A 95 3.27 -26.26 -46.63
N LEU A 96 2.50 -25.17 -46.65
CA LEU A 96 1.85 -24.66 -47.86
C LEU A 96 2.89 -24.23 -48.91
N ASP A 97 3.95 -23.52 -48.51
CA ASP A 97 5.03 -23.14 -49.42
C ASP A 97 5.72 -24.35 -50.05
N LYS A 98 5.99 -25.39 -49.25
CA LYS A 98 6.56 -26.65 -49.75
C LYS A 98 5.61 -27.33 -50.75
N ALA A 99 4.32 -27.40 -50.45
CA ALA A 99 3.32 -28.00 -51.33
C ALA A 99 3.22 -27.25 -52.67
N LEU A 100 3.18 -25.91 -52.63
CA LEU A 100 3.20 -25.05 -53.82
C LEU A 100 4.49 -25.25 -54.64
N GLY A 101 5.64 -25.37 -53.97
CA GLY A 101 6.92 -25.65 -54.62
C GLY A 101 7.00 -27.03 -55.30
N VAL A 102 6.25 -28.02 -54.80
CA VAL A 102 6.10 -29.33 -55.47
C VAL A 102 5.15 -29.20 -56.66
N ALA A 103 3.98 -28.58 -56.47
CA ALA A 103 3.01 -28.39 -57.56
C ALA A 103 3.62 -27.66 -58.76
N LYS A 104 4.40 -26.59 -58.51
CA LYS A 104 5.11 -25.85 -59.56
C LYS A 104 6.10 -26.72 -60.34
N ARG A 105 6.79 -27.66 -59.67
CA ARG A 105 7.73 -28.60 -60.30
C ARG A 105 7.05 -29.68 -61.14
N VAL A 106 5.79 -30.01 -60.85
CA VAL A 106 5.02 -31.01 -61.60
C VAL A 106 4.39 -30.40 -62.86
N VAL A 107 4.11 -29.09 -62.85
CA VAL A 107 3.47 -28.37 -63.96
C VAL A 107 4.48 -27.72 -64.91
N SER A 108 5.76 -27.60 -64.50
CA SER A 108 6.87 -27.13 -65.37
C SER A 108 7.53 -28.31 -66.07
#